data_AF-Q86QJ7-F1
#
_entry.id   AF-Q86QJ7-F1
#
_cell.length_a   1.000
_cell.length_b   1.000
_cell.length_c   1.000
_cell.angle_alpha   90.00
_cell.angle_beta   90.00
_cell.angle_gamma   90.00
#
_symmetry.space_group_name_H-M   'P 1'
#
loop_
_entity.id
_entity.type
_entity.pdbx_description
1 polymer ?
#
loop_
_entity_poly.entity_id
_entity_poly.type
_entity_poly.pdbx_seq_one_letter_code
_entity_poly.pdbx_strand_id
1 'polypeptide(L)'
;FTQVYANIYMFEWEQDLIQYQTSHNEIYGRYIDDIFMTTNLPLLEIQIQLEKAKTKDINIEIESMISTSVNYLDMTIINENGKLKTTIY
;
A
#
# COMPACT_ATOMS: atom_id res chain seq x y z
N PHE A 1 -10.89 2.72 21.70
CA PHE A 1 -10.78 4.13 21.26
C PHE A 1 -9.57 4.35 20.36
N THR A 2 -8.36 3.94 20.75
CA THR A 2 -7.13 4.14 19.97
C THR A 2 -7.17 3.60 18.54
N GLN A 3 -7.68 2.37 18.33
CA GLN A 3 -7.78 1.77 16.98
C GLN A 3 -8.75 2.53 16.05
N VAL A 4 -9.81 3.12 16.60
CA VAL A 4 -10.76 3.91 15.79
C VAL A 4 -10.11 5.20 15.33
N TYR A 5 -9.38 5.88 16.22
CA TYR A 5 -8.62 7.09 15.86
C TYR A 5 -7.53 6.79 14.84
N ALA A 6 -6.77 5.69 15.01
CA ALA A 6 -5.79 5.27 14.02
C ALA A 6 -6.42 5.02 12.65
N ASN A 7 -7.58 4.34 12.60
CA ASN A 7 -8.29 4.11 11.35
C ASN A 7 -8.80 5.39 10.67
N ILE A 8 -9.29 6.37 11.44
CA ILE A 8 -9.72 7.66 10.90
C ILE A 8 -8.51 8.42 10.35
N TYR A 9 -7.41 8.45 11.11
CA TYR A 9 -6.20 9.17 10.73
C TYR A 9 -5.56 8.57 9.46
N MET A 10 -5.42 7.25 9.42
CA MET A 10 -4.94 6.53 8.23
C MET A 10 -5.87 6.74 7.03
N PHE A 11 -7.18 6.78 7.25
CA PHE A 11 -8.14 7.04 6.18
C PHE A 11 -7.97 8.42 5.54
N GLU A 12 -7.74 9.47 6.32
CA GLU A 12 -7.48 10.80 5.77
C GLU A 12 -6.15 10.86 5.01
N TRP A 13 -5.13 10.18 5.54
CA TRP A 13 -3.81 10.15 4.91
C TRP A 13 -3.79 9.36 3.58
N GLU A 14 -4.52 8.24 3.47
CA GLU A 14 -4.46 7.32 2.33
C GLU A 14 -5.20 7.77 1.07
N GLN A 15 -5.99 8.87 1.14
CA GLN A 15 -6.89 9.28 0.04
C GLN A 15 -6.19 9.44 -1.32
N ASP A 16 -4.99 10.02 -1.35
CA ASP A 16 -4.25 10.25 -2.59
C ASP A 16 -3.82 8.93 -3.24
N LEU A 17 -3.46 7.93 -2.42
CA LEU A 17 -3.14 6.60 -2.87
C LEU A 17 -4.41 5.96 -3.44
N ILE A 18 -5.49 5.86 -2.65
CA ILE A 18 -6.76 5.25 -3.08
C ILE A 18 -7.24 5.83 -4.41
N GLN A 19 -7.19 7.16 -4.57
CA GLN A 19 -7.58 7.82 -5.81
C GLN A 19 -6.71 7.39 -7.00
N TYR A 20 -5.39 7.29 -6.78
CA TYR A 20 -4.46 6.78 -7.78
C TYR A 20 -4.79 5.34 -8.17
N GLN A 21 -4.91 4.42 -7.22
CA GLN A 21 -5.17 3.01 -7.54
C GLN A 21 -6.54 2.81 -8.20
N THR A 22 -7.57 3.53 -7.74
CA THR A 22 -8.92 3.46 -8.32
C THR A 22 -8.94 3.93 -9.77
N SER A 23 -8.21 5.01 -10.09
CA SER A 23 -8.15 5.54 -11.46
C SER A 23 -7.37 4.65 -12.43
N HIS A 24 -6.47 3.81 -11.93
CA HIS A 24 -5.64 2.89 -12.74
C HIS A 24 -6.14 1.44 -12.73
N ASN A 25 -7.29 1.18 -12.08
CA ASN A 25 -7.85 -0.16 -11.90
C ASN A 25 -6.85 -1.14 -11.24
N GLU A 26 -6.12 -0.62 -10.25
CA GLU A 26 -5.13 -1.34 -9.46
C GLU A 26 -5.73 -1.78 -8.11
N ILE A 27 -5.07 -2.75 -7.48
CA ILE A 27 -5.50 -3.25 -6.16
C ILE A 27 -4.91 -2.36 -5.07
N TYR A 28 -5.76 -1.97 -4.14
CA TYR A 28 -5.41 -1.34 -2.88
C TYR A 28 -6.09 -2.10 -1.74
N GLY A 29 -5.34 -2.46 -0.71
CA GLY A 29 -5.82 -3.12 0.50
C GLY A 29 -5.14 -2.52 1.71
N ARG A 30 -5.93 -2.25 2.75
CA ARG A 30 -5.42 -1.82 4.05
C ARG A 30 -6.00 -2.69 5.16
N TYR A 31 -5.18 -2.98 6.15
CA TYR A 31 -5.60 -3.58 7.41
C TYR A 31 -4.90 -2.88 8.56
N ILE A 32 -5.65 -2.06 9.29
CA ILE A 32 -5.14 -1.19 10.35
C ILE A 32 -4.04 -0.26 9.79
N ASP A 33 -2.78 -0.60 10.01
CA ASP A 33 -1.55 0.11 9.64
C ASP A 33 -0.80 -0.55 8.48
N ASP A 34 -1.11 -1.82 8.16
CA ASP A 34 -0.53 -2.50 7.01
C ASP A 34 -1.26 -2.13 5.71
N ILE A 35 -0.48 -1.77 4.69
CA ILE A 35 -1.00 -1.42 3.36
C ILE A 35 -0.35 -2.32 2.30
N PHE A 36 -1.20 -2.86 1.43
CA PHE A 36 -0.81 -3.58 0.23
C PHE A 36 -1.38 -2.89 -1.00
N MET A 37 -0.56 -2.69 -2.02
CA MET A 37 -1.04 -2.21 -3.31
C MET A 37 -0.25 -2.81 -4.46
N THR A 38 -0.90 -2.91 -5.62
CA THR A 38 -0.24 -3.24 -6.89
C THR A 38 -0.08 -1.98 -7.71
N THR A 39 0.96 -1.91 -8.55
CA THR A 39 1.03 -0.85 -9.54
C THR A 39 1.67 -1.29 -10.85
N ASN A 40 1.22 -0.69 -11.95
CA ASN A 40 1.85 -0.76 -13.27
C ASN A 40 2.78 0.42 -13.53
N LEU A 41 2.96 1.32 -12.56
CA LEU A 41 3.90 2.43 -12.68
C LEU A 41 5.34 1.94 -12.90
N PRO A 42 6.16 2.71 -13.65
CA PRO A 42 7.59 2.54 -13.62
C PRO A 42 8.13 2.64 -12.19
N LEU A 43 9.15 1.85 -11.88
CA LEU A 43 9.75 1.79 -10.54
C LEU A 43 10.11 3.19 -9.98
N LEU A 44 10.62 4.08 -10.83
CA LEU A 44 10.98 5.44 -10.44
C LEU A 44 9.75 6.27 -10.01
N GLU A 45 8.64 6.15 -10.73
CA GLU A 45 7.44 6.92 -10.45
C GLU A 45 6.78 6.47 -9.15
N ILE A 46 6.70 5.15 -8.91
CA ILE A 46 6.19 4.64 -7.64
C ILE A 46 7.09 5.02 -6.46
N GLN A 47 8.41 5.02 -6.63
CA GLN A 47 9.34 5.51 -5.60
C GLN A 47 9.06 6.98 -5.25
N ILE A 48 8.85 7.85 -6.25
CA ILE A 48 8.50 9.26 -6.00
C ILE A 48 7.18 9.38 -5.24
N GLN A 49 6.17 8.56 -5.56
CA GLN A 49 4.90 8.57 -4.84
C GLN A 49 5.06 8.09 -3.39
N LEU A 50 5.86 7.04 -3.15
CA LEU A 50 6.15 6.56 -1.80
C LEU A 50 6.89 7.60 -0.96
N GLU A 51 7.86 8.32 -1.53
CA GLU A 51 8.56 9.39 -0.81
C GLU A 51 7.64 10.58 -0.48
N LYS A 52 6.71 10.94 -1.37
CA LYS A 52 5.66 11.92 -1.06
C LYS A 52 4.76 11.42 0.07
N ALA A 53 4.37 10.14 0.04
CA ALA A 53 3.51 9.53 1.03
C ALA A 53 4.17 9.54 2.43
N LYS A 54 5.48 9.24 2.50
CA LYS A 54 6.30 9.32 3.73
C LYS A 54 6.45 10.72 4.30
N THR A 55 6.50 11.73 3.43
CA THR A 55 6.72 13.13 3.83
C THR A 55 5.42 13.93 4.01
N LYS A 56 4.26 13.31 3.69
CA LYS A 56 2.95 13.96 3.73
C LYS A 56 2.54 14.40 5.13
N ASP A 57 2.88 13.62 6.15
CA ASP A 57 2.52 13.91 7.54
C ASP A 57 3.67 13.55 8.47
N ILE A 58 4.12 14.51 9.28
CA ILE A 58 5.22 14.31 10.24
C ILE A 58 4.88 13.28 11.34
N ASN A 59 3.58 13.01 11.55
CA ASN A 59 3.12 12.07 12.56
C ASN A 59 2.96 10.64 12.02
N ILE A 60 3.18 10.41 10.72
CA ILE A 60 3.06 9.09 10.09
C ILE A 60 4.42 8.72 9.47
N GLU A 61 5.09 7.76 10.08
CA GLU A 61 6.28 7.14 9.51
C GLU A 61 5.89 5.87 8.75
N ILE A 62 6.40 5.73 7.53
CA ILE A 62 6.03 4.63 6.62
C ILE A 62 7.27 3.95 6.11
N GLU A 63 7.34 2.66 6.38
CA GLU A 63 8.27 1.77 5.71
C GLU A 63 7.59 1.13 4.50
N SER A 64 8.25 1.17 3.35
CA SER A 64 7.68 0.69 2.10
C SER A 64 8.64 -0.27 1.41
N MET A 65 8.13 -1.40 0.94
CA MET A 65 8.89 -2.37 0.14
C MET A 65 8.20 -2.58 -1.20
N ILE A 66 8.98 -2.57 -2.28
CA ILE A 66 8.53 -2.92 -3.63
C ILE A 66 9.14 -4.27 -3.99
N SER A 67 8.31 -5.26 -4.31
CA SER A 67 8.76 -6.59 -4.69
C SER A 67 7.69 -7.30 -5.50
N THR A 68 8.09 -8.29 -6.30
CA THR A 68 7.16 -9.23 -6.94
C THR A 68 6.63 -10.28 -5.98
N SER A 69 7.22 -10.39 -4.79
CA SER A 69 6.78 -11.26 -3.70
C SER A 69 6.81 -10.48 -2.38
N VAL A 70 5.65 -10.34 -1.75
CA VAL A 70 5.49 -9.60 -0.48
C VAL A 70 4.69 -10.42 0.52
N ASN A 71 4.94 -10.21 1.81
CA ASN A 71 4.12 -10.77 2.88
C ASN A 71 3.15 -9.69 3.38
N TYR A 72 1.88 -10.04 3.50
CA TYR A 72 0.82 -9.17 3.99
C TYR A 72 -0.18 -10.01 4.78
N LEU A 73 -0.35 -9.72 6.08
CA LEU A 73 -1.25 -10.44 7.00
C LEU A 73 -1.06 -11.97 6.97
N ASP A 74 0.19 -12.42 7.18
CA ASP A 74 0.58 -13.84 7.12
C ASP A 74 0.33 -14.52 5.76
N MET A 75 0.03 -13.73 4.72
CA MET A 75 -0.21 -14.20 3.37
C MET A 75 0.94 -13.78 2.46
N THR A 76 1.59 -14.73 1.80
CA THR A 76 2.57 -14.42 0.77
C THR A 76 1.84 -14.17 -0.54
N ILE A 77 1.99 -12.97 -1.09
CA ILE A 77 1.42 -12.54 -2.36
C ILE A 77 2.54 -12.46 -3.40
N ILE A 78 2.39 -13.20 -4.50
CA ILE A 78 3.38 -13.30 -5.57
C ILE A 78 2.74 -12.83 -6.88
N ASN A 79 3.37 -11.87 -7.55
CA ASN A 79 3.03 -11.45 -8.90
C ASN A 79 3.83 -12.25 -9.93
N GLU A 80 3.13 -13.13 -10.66
CA GLU A 80 3.66 -13.86 -11.80
C GLU A 80 3.09 -13.28 -13.10
N ASN A 81 3.84 -12.37 -13.74
CA ASN A 81 3.47 -11.78 -15.04
C ASN A 81 2.05 -11.17 -15.08
N GLY A 82 1.67 -10.45 -14.02
CA GLY A 82 0.36 -9.81 -13.89
C GLY A 82 -0.71 -10.70 -13.27
N LYS A 83 -0.39 -11.94 -12.90
CA LYS A 83 -1.29 -12.82 -12.13
C LYS A 83 -0.82 -12.88 -10.68
N LEU A 84 -1.69 -12.49 -9.77
CA LEU A 84 -1.42 -12.61 -8.33
C LEU A 84 -1.76 -14.02 -7.86
N LYS A 85 -0.80 -14.66 -7.21
CA LYS A 85 -0.99 -15.90 -6.45
C LYS A 85 -0.79 -15.60 -4.97
N THR A 86 -1.64 -16.20 -4.13
CA THR A 86 -1.55 -16.08 -2.69
C THR A 86 -1.29 -17.45 -2.07
N THR A 87 -0.49 -17.49 -1.02
CA THR A 87 -0.22 -18.71 -0.24
C THR A 87 -0.31 -18.38 1.24
N ILE A 88 -0.96 -19.26 2.01
CA ILE A 88 -1.04 -19.23 3.47
C ILE A 88 -0.28 -20.46 3.95
N TYR A 89 0.59 -20.29 4.94
CA TYR A 89 1.35 -21.38 5.58
C TYR A 89 0.82 -21.68 6.97
#